data_AF-A0A2T2PYP7-F1
#
_entry.id   AF-A0A2T2PYP7-F1
#
_cell.length_a   1.000
_cell.length_b   1.000
_cell.length_c   1.000
_cell.angle_alpha   90.00
_cell.angle_beta   90.00
_cell.angle_gamma   90.00
#
_symmetry.space_group_name_H-M   'P 1'
#
loop_
_entity.id
_entity.type
_entity.pdbx_description
1 polymer ?
#
loop_
_entity_poly.entity_id
_entity_poly.type
_entity_poly.pdbx_seq_one_letter_code
_entity_poly.pdbx_strand_id
1 'polypeptide(L)'
;MLALSGAKSAAASAVGGRHFRFEWLLLAMIALALAGCMPATTQVAGADPADPSAKVAPVRYRSTIAPYTGLRPATPAPWRGRNDAVTPQPKQDR
;
A
#
# COMPACT_ATOMS: atom_id res chain seq x y z
N MET A 1 -40.69 -18.58 60.00
CA MET A 1 -40.03 -17.34 59.54
C MET A 1 -38.68 -17.57 58.85
N LEU A 2 -37.91 -18.65 59.11
CA LEU A 2 -36.59 -18.86 58.48
C LEU A 2 -36.61 -19.35 57.02
N ALA A 3 -37.60 -20.17 56.62
CA ALA A 3 -37.66 -20.72 55.25
C ALA A 3 -37.85 -19.65 54.15
N LEU A 4 -38.54 -18.54 54.46
CA LEU A 4 -38.75 -17.44 53.52
C LEU A 4 -37.46 -16.63 53.28
N SER A 5 -36.55 -16.60 54.27
CA SER A 5 -35.30 -15.84 54.21
C SER A 5 -34.26 -16.49 53.28
N GLY A 6 -34.18 -17.83 53.30
CA GLY A 6 -33.30 -18.60 52.40
C GLY A 6 -33.71 -18.49 50.92
N ALA A 7 -35.01 -18.54 50.63
CA ALA A 7 -35.53 -18.37 49.28
C ALA A 7 -35.22 -16.97 48.69
N LYS A 8 -35.26 -15.93 49.53
CA LYS A 8 -34.98 -14.54 49.13
C LYS A 8 -33.49 -14.32 48.85
N SER A 9 -32.60 -14.92 49.65
CA SER A 9 -31.15 -14.93 49.39
C SER A 9 -30.80 -15.67 48.11
N ALA A 10 -31.36 -16.87 47.87
CA ALA A 10 -31.10 -17.64 46.65
C ALA A 10 -31.54 -16.90 45.38
N ALA A 11 -32.69 -16.21 45.42
CA ALA A 11 -33.15 -15.38 44.31
C ALA A 11 -32.23 -14.15 44.09
N ALA A 12 -31.78 -13.49 45.16
CA ALA A 12 -30.85 -12.36 45.08
C ALA A 12 -29.47 -12.78 44.55
N SER A 13 -28.94 -13.93 44.95
CA SER A 13 -27.69 -14.50 44.44
C SER A 13 -27.79 -14.97 42.99
N ALA A 14 -28.95 -15.53 42.59
CA ALA A 14 -29.20 -15.92 41.20
C ALA A 14 -29.32 -14.70 40.27
N VAL A 15 -29.93 -13.61 40.75
CA VAL A 15 -30.00 -12.32 40.05
C VAL A 15 -28.63 -11.65 40.00
N GLY A 16 -27.91 -11.56 41.13
CA GLY A 16 -26.57 -10.97 41.21
C GLY A 16 -25.54 -11.70 40.34
N GLY A 17 -25.56 -13.04 40.32
CA GLY A 17 -24.72 -13.84 39.42
C GLY A 17 -25.05 -13.65 37.94
N ARG A 18 -26.31 -13.34 37.61
CA ARG A 18 -26.74 -13.06 36.23
C ARG A 18 -26.31 -11.66 35.77
N HIS A 19 -26.37 -10.66 36.65
CA HIS A 19 -25.83 -9.32 36.39
C HIS A 19 -24.33 -9.34 36.20
N PHE A 20 -23.58 -10.02 37.09
CA PHE A 20 -22.13 -10.15 36.97
C PHE A 20 -21.71 -10.81 35.63
N ARG A 21 -22.42 -11.87 35.21
CA ARG A 21 -22.18 -12.52 33.91
C ARG A 21 -22.51 -11.62 32.72
N PHE A 22 -23.60 -10.85 32.80
CA PHE A 22 -24.01 -9.94 31.74
C PHE A 22 -23.06 -8.73 31.62
N GLU A 23 -22.63 -8.16 32.74
CA GLU A 23 -21.61 -7.12 32.79
C GLU A 23 -20.28 -7.60 32.21
N TRP A 24 -19.85 -8.82 32.56
CA TRP A 24 -18.64 -9.42 31.99
C TRP A 24 -18.75 -9.61 30.47
N LEU A 25 -19.90 -10.08 29.98
CA LEU A 25 -20.17 -10.23 28.55
C LEU A 25 -20.17 -8.88 27.83
N LEU A 26 -20.79 -7.87 28.43
CA LEU A 26 -20.81 -6.50 27.90
C LEU A 26 -19.40 -5.91 27.84
N LEU A 27 -18.61 -6.07 28.90
CA LEU A 27 -17.21 -5.63 28.93
C LEU A 27 -16.36 -6.35 27.88
N ALA A 28 -16.55 -7.66 27.69
CA ALA A 28 -15.85 -8.41 26.66
C ALA A 28 -16.22 -7.95 25.24
N MET A 29 -17.50 -7.67 24.99
CA MET A 29 -17.96 -7.13 23.70
C MET A 29 -17.42 -5.73 23.43
N ILE A 30 -17.40 -4.86 24.45
CA ILE A 30 -16.80 -3.53 24.37
C ILE A 30 -15.30 -3.66 24.07
N ALA A 31 -14.58 -4.50 24.82
CA ALA A 31 -13.15 -4.72 24.58
C ALA A 31 -12.86 -5.22 23.16
N LEU A 32 -13.68 -6.15 22.63
CA LEU A 32 -13.54 -6.67 21.28
C LEU A 32 -13.83 -5.60 20.21
N ALA A 33 -14.84 -4.74 20.44
CA ALA A 33 -15.14 -3.62 19.55
C ALA A 33 -14.01 -2.57 19.55
N LEU A 34 -13.42 -2.28 20.71
CA LEU A 34 -12.28 -1.35 20.82
C LEU A 34 -10.95 -1.95 20.32
N ALA A 35 -10.80 -3.27 20.29
CA ALA A 35 -9.58 -3.92 19.81
C ALA A 35 -9.27 -3.56 18.35
N GLY A 36 -10.30 -3.30 17.53
CA GLY A 36 -10.13 -2.85 16.15
C GLY A 36 -9.63 -1.40 15.99
N CYS A 37 -9.68 -0.59 17.06
CA CYS A 37 -9.13 0.78 17.05
C CYS A 37 -7.64 0.83 17.39
N MET A 38 -7.02 -0.29 17.80
CA MET A 38 -5.57 -0.31 17.98
C MET A 38 -4.90 -0.37 16.60
N PRO A 39 -3.88 0.47 16.34
CA PRO A 39 -3.08 0.35 15.13
C PRO A 39 -2.59 -1.10 15.03
N ALA A 40 -2.81 -1.75 13.89
CA ALA A 40 -2.20 -3.05 13.65
C ALA A 40 -0.69 -2.86 13.79
N THR A 41 -0.09 -3.46 14.83
CA THR A 41 1.36 -3.58 14.96
C THR A 41 1.79 -4.64 13.94
N THR A 42 1.67 -4.31 12.66
CA THR A 42 2.28 -5.11 11.62
C THR A 42 3.76 -5.08 11.92
N GLN A 43 4.35 -6.27 12.07
CA GLN A 43 5.81 -6.37 12.08
C GLN A 43 6.26 -5.80 10.74
N VAL A 44 6.84 -4.60 10.76
CA VAL A 44 7.45 -4.03 9.57
C VAL A 44 8.61 -4.95 9.24
N ALA A 45 8.48 -5.73 8.17
CA ALA A 45 9.54 -6.60 7.70
C ALA A 45 10.66 -5.72 7.12
N GLY A 46 11.55 -5.22 7.97
CA GLY A 46 12.63 -4.33 7.55
C GLY A 46 13.22 -3.50 8.68
N ALA A 47 14.22 -2.69 8.31
CA ALA A 47 14.78 -1.65 9.17
C ALA A 47 13.71 -0.61 9.52
N ASP A 48 13.69 -0.14 10.76
CA ASP A 48 12.78 0.92 11.22
C ASP A 48 13.07 2.23 10.47
N PRO A 49 12.09 2.80 9.73
CA PRO A 49 12.27 4.08 9.04
C PRO A 49 12.53 5.26 9.99
N ALA A 50 12.13 5.16 11.27
CA ALA A 50 12.32 6.21 12.26
C ALA A 50 13.69 6.14 12.97
N ASP A 51 14.42 5.02 12.82
CA ASP A 51 15.75 4.83 13.42
C ASP A 51 16.86 5.26 12.44
N PRO A 52 17.57 6.38 12.69
CA PRO A 52 18.66 6.83 11.83
C PRO A 52 19.90 5.93 11.90
N SER A 53 19.98 5.03 12.89
CA SER A 53 21.08 4.06 13.04
C SER A 53 20.79 2.72 12.36
N ALA A 54 19.56 2.52 11.86
CA ALA A 54 19.18 1.29 11.22
C ALA A 54 19.97 1.09 9.91
N LYS A 55 20.63 -0.07 9.79
CA LYS A 55 21.45 -0.39 8.62
C LYS A 55 20.55 -0.79 7.45
N VAL A 56 20.49 0.07 6.43
CA VAL A 56 19.81 -0.19 5.16
C VAL A 56 20.82 -0.37 4.03
N ALA A 57 20.48 -1.20 3.04
CA ALA A 57 21.29 -1.33 1.84
C ALA A 57 21.28 -0.01 1.05
N PRO A 58 22.42 0.46 0.53
CA PRO A 58 22.48 1.70 -0.23
C PRO A 58 21.73 1.59 -1.55
N VAL A 59 20.86 2.56 -1.85
CA VAL A 59 20.20 2.67 -3.15
C VAL A 59 21.21 3.22 -4.16
N ARG A 60 21.50 2.47 -5.23
CA ARG A 60 22.30 2.97 -6.35
C ARG A 60 21.39 3.46 -7.46
N TYR A 61 21.67 4.68 -7.94
CA TYR A 61 21.02 5.19 -9.15
C TYR A 61 21.40 4.33 -10.36
N ARG A 62 20.40 3.95 -11.16
CA ARG A 62 20.58 3.25 -12.44
C ARG A 62 19.72 3.95 -13.50
N SER A 63 20.34 4.35 -14.61
CA SER A 63 19.61 4.90 -15.74
C SER A 63 18.67 3.85 -16.34
N THR A 64 17.40 4.21 -16.55
CA THR A 64 16.42 3.41 -17.29
C THR A 64 16.54 3.62 -18.80
N ILE A 65 17.19 4.70 -19.23
CA ILE A 65 17.41 5.00 -20.64
C ILE A 65 18.74 4.43 -21.12
N ALA A 66 18.77 4.03 -22.39
CA ALA A 66 19.99 3.57 -23.04
C ALA A 66 21.06 4.69 -23.03
N PRO A 67 22.36 4.33 -22.94
CA PRO A 67 23.44 5.31 -23.07
C PRO A 67 23.36 6.08 -24.39
N TYR A 68 23.73 7.35 -24.36
CA TYR A 68 23.82 8.15 -25.56
C TYR A 68 24.93 7.62 -26.47
N THR A 69 24.56 7.23 -27.69
CA THR A 69 25.54 6.92 -28.75
C THR A 69 25.81 8.19 -29.53
N GLY A 70 27.02 8.75 -29.37
CA GLY A 70 27.43 9.92 -30.13
C GLY A 70 27.53 9.60 -31.62
N LEU A 71 26.89 10.42 -32.45
CA LEU A 71 27.05 10.38 -33.90
C LEU A 71 28.08 11.43 -34.33
N ARG A 72 28.98 11.05 -35.23
CA ARG A 72 29.89 12.00 -35.88
C ARG A 72 29.28 12.45 -37.21
N PRO A 73 29.46 13.72 -37.61
CA PRO A 73 29.08 14.15 -38.95
C PRO A 73 29.74 13.25 -40.00
N ALA A 74 28.94 12.65 -40.86
CA ALA A 74 29.39 11.89 -42.03
C ALA A 74 29.19 12.74 -43.29
N THR A 75 29.96 12.44 -44.34
CA THR A 75 29.77 13.07 -45.65
C THR A 75 28.34 12.83 -46.14
N PRO A 76 27.59 13.87 -46.53
CA PRO A 76 26.25 13.70 -47.07
C PRO A 76 26.27 12.83 -48.33
N ALA A 77 25.30 11.91 -48.44
CA ALA A 77 25.13 11.14 -49.66
C ALA A 77 24.82 12.06 -50.86
N PRO A 78 25.27 11.72 -52.09
CA PRO A 78 25.00 12.52 -53.28
C PRO A 78 23.49 12.76 -53.46
N TRP A 79 23.07 14.01 -53.51
CA TRP A 79 21.65 14.37 -53.58
C TRP A 79 21.15 14.56 -55.01
N ARG A 80 22.03 14.94 -55.95
CA ARG A 80 21.66 15.28 -57.33
C ARG A 80 20.85 14.18 -58.02
N GLY A 81 21.36 12.95 -58.05
CA GLY A 81 20.64 11.84 -58.69
C GLY A 81 19.29 11.51 -58.04
N ARG A 82 19.12 11.80 -56.74
CA ARG A 82 17.82 11.65 -56.06
C ARG A 82 16.83 12.73 -56.48
N ASN A 83 17.31 13.95 -56.67
CA ASN A 83 16.48 15.04 -57.17
C ASN A 83 16.08 14.81 -58.63
N ASP A 84 17.03 14.37 -59.47
CA ASP A 84 16.76 14.06 -60.87
C ASP A 84 15.72 12.93 -60.99
N ALA A 85 15.79 11.92 -60.12
CA ALA A 85 14.84 10.79 -60.09
C ALA A 85 13.40 11.19 -59.73
N VAL A 86 13.20 12.30 -59.01
CA VAL A 86 11.85 12.79 -58.62
C VAL A 86 11.43 14.03 -59.41
N THR A 87 12.26 14.50 -60.34
CA THR A 87 11.96 15.70 -61.15
C THR A 87 10.80 15.37 -62.10
N PRO A 88 9.66 16.08 -62.03
CA PRO A 88 8.56 15.89 -62.96
C PRO A 88 9.00 16.21 -64.39
N GLN A 89 8.54 15.41 -65.36
CA GLN A 89 8.81 15.68 -66.76
C GLN A 89 8.07 16.95 -67.21
N PRO A 90 8.69 17.80 -68.06
CA PRO A 90 8.04 18.97 -68.60
C PRO A 90 6.78 18.56 -69.37
N LYS A 91 5.69 19.29 -69.15
CA LYS A 91 4.43 19.09 -69.86
C LYS A 91 4.66 19.39 -71.34
N GLN A 92 4.41 18.42 -72.22
CA GLN A 92 4.37 18.67 -73.66
C GLN A 92 3.07 19.43 -73.97
N ASP A 93 3.19 20.71 -74.30
CA ASP A 93 2.07 21.49 -74.81
C ASP A 93 1.82 21.07 -76.26
N ARG A 94 0.65 20.48 -76.52
CA ARG A 94 0.14 20.11 -77.84
C ARG A 94 -1.03 20.98 -78.22
#